data_AF-A0AAN8KXC6-F1
#
_entry.id   AF-A0AAN8KXC6-F1
#
_cell.length_a   1.000
_cell.length_b   1.000
_cell.length_c   1.000
_cell.angle_alpha   90.00
_cell.angle_beta   90.00
_cell.angle_gamma   90.00
#
_symmetry.space_group_name_H-M   'P 1'
#
loop_
_entity.id
_entity.type
_entity.pdbx_description
1 polymer ?
#
loop_
_entity_poly.entity_id
_entity_poly.type
_entity_poly.pdbx_seq_one_letter_code
_entity_poly.pdbx_strand_id
1 'polypeptide(L)' 'MRTLLLTTVLLVLLCSTQVLTLRCYTCDEADADCKQETECPPSSMYCRTVVTADTVTRTCEEICASGVNVYCCQGDLCEN' A
#
# COMPACT_ATOMS: atom_id res chain seq x y z
N MET A 1 21.80 31.59 19.48
CA MET A 1 21.01 30.45 20.01
C MET A 1 19.65 30.32 19.35
N ARG A 2 18.83 31.38 19.24
CA ARG A 2 17.49 31.35 18.62
C ARG A 2 17.47 30.90 17.14
N THR A 3 18.45 31.29 16.35
CA THR A 3 18.58 30.90 14.93
C THR A 3 18.96 29.42 14.74
N LEU A 4 19.83 28.89 15.60
CA LEU A 4 20.22 27.47 15.60
C LEU A 4 19.05 26.53 15.97
N LEU A 5 18.17 26.97 16.87
CA LEU A 5 16.94 26.24 17.21
C LEU A 5 15.94 26.22 16.05
N LEU A 6 15.78 27.34 15.36
CA LEU A 6 14.89 27.43 14.19
C LEU A 6 15.38 26.54 13.04
N THR A 7 16.68 26.52 12.76
CA THR A 7 17.24 25.68 11.69
C THR A 7 17.15 24.19 12.01
N THR A 8 17.39 23.80 13.26
CA THR A 8 17.25 22.40 13.69
C THR A 8 15.81 21.92 13.64
N VAL A 9 14.83 22.74 14.06
CA VAL A 9 13.40 22.40 13.91
C VAL A 9 13.00 22.26 12.44
N LEU A 10 13.48 23.15 11.55
CA LEU A 10 13.21 23.04 10.11
C LEU A 10 13.74 21.73 9.50
N LEU A 11 14.98 21.37 9.85
CA LEU A 11 15.61 20.13 9.38
C LEU A 11 14.85 18.88 9.82
N VAL A 12 14.37 18.86 11.06
CA VAL A 12 13.57 17.74 11.58
C VAL A 12 12.23 17.63 10.84
N LEU A 13 11.55 18.75 10.58
CA LEU A 13 10.29 18.77 9.83
C LEU A 13 10.45 18.27 8.39
N LEU A 14 11.55 18.64 7.71
CA LEU A 14 11.87 18.19 6.36
C LEU A 14 12.17 16.68 6.27
N CYS A 15 12.72 16.08 7.34
CA CYS A 15 12.99 14.64 7.40
C CYS A 15 11.80 13.81 7.90
N SER A 16 10.72 14.44 8.35
CA SER A 16 9.55 13.75 8.92
C SER A 16 8.56 13.23 7.88
N THR A 17 8.74 13.57 6.60
CA THR A 17 7.85 13.11 5.52
C THR A 17 8.25 11.73 5.03
N GLN A 18 8.36 10.77 5.94
CA GLN A 18 8.39 9.36 5.57
C GLN A 18 6.94 8.93 5.35
N VAL A 19 6.48 9.02 4.10
CA VAL A 19 5.18 8.45 3.73
C VAL A 19 5.40 6.94 3.73
N LEU A 20 4.99 6.25 4.81
CA LEU A 20 4.95 4.79 4.80
C LEU A 20 4.00 4.40 3.67
N THR A 21 4.56 3.91 2.57
CA THR A 21 3.80 3.40 1.43
C THR A 21 3.32 2.00 1.78
N LEU A 22 2.02 1.78 1.60
CA LEU A 22 1.43 0.46 1.77
C LEU A 22 2.08 -0.53 0.80
N ARG A 23 2.37 -1.75 1.27
CA ARG A 23 2.82 -2.86 0.43
C ARG A 23 1.69 -3.86 0.29
N CYS A 24 1.42 -4.32 -0.93
CA CYS A 24 0.39 -5.32 -1.21
C CYS A 24 0.95 -6.44 -2.08
N TYR A 25 0.26 -7.59 -2.07
CA TYR A 25 0.42 -8.58 -3.12
C TYR A 25 -0.29 -8.11 -4.39
N THR A 26 0.35 -8.25 -5.54
CA THR A 26 -0.20 -7.99 -6.87
C THR A 26 0.07 -9.17 -7.80
N CYS A 27 -0.58 -9.19 -8.96
CA CYS A 27 -0.29 -10.16 -10.01
C CYS A 27 0.70 -9.57 -11.00
N ASP A 28 1.82 -10.27 -11.24
CA ASP A 28 2.62 -10.11 -12.46
C ASP A 28 2.24 -11.24 -13.42
N GLU A 29 2.37 -11.02 -14.73
CA GLU A 29 2.04 -12.01 -15.78
C GLU A 29 2.81 -13.32 -15.64
N ALA A 30 3.95 -13.30 -14.93
CA ALA A 30 4.77 -14.49 -14.64
C ALA A 30 4.40 -15.22 -13.34
N ASP A 31 3.56 -14.64 -12.47
CA ASP A 31 3.25 -15.18 -11.16
C ASP A 31 1.89 -15.90 -11.15
N ALA A 32 1.94 -17.24 -11.17
CA ALA A 32 0.76 -18.08 -11.14
C ALA A 32 -0.07 -17.95 -9.84
N ASP A 33 0.55 -17.50 -8.74
CA ASP A 33 -0.08 -17.42 -7.42
C ASP A 33 -0.51 -15.99 -7.05
N CYS A 34 -0.20 -14.99 -7.90
CA CYS A 34 -0.51 -13.57 -7.72
C CYS A 34 0.02 -12.98 -6.40
N LYS A 35 1.21 -13.39 -5.95
CA LYS A 35 1.81 -12.99 -4.67
C LYS A 35 3.08 -12.14 -4.83
N GLN A 36 3.20 -11.41 -5.93
CA GLN A 36 4.27 -10.46 -6.11
C GLN A 36 4.14 -9.32 -5.09
N GLU A 37 5.11 -9.18 -4.19
CA GLU A 37 5.16 -8.06 -3.25
C GLU A 37 5.43 -6.75 -4.02
N THR A 38 4.55 -5.77 -3.87
CA THR A 38 4.59 -4.49 -4.58
C THR A 38 4.39 -3.33 -3.62
N GLU A 39 5.22 -2.29 -3.75
CA GLU A 39 4.97 -1.00 -3.11
C GLU A 39 3.83 -0.28 -3.84
N CYS A 40 2.79 0.10 -3.10
CA CYS A 40 1.63 0.78 -3.65
C CYS A 40 1.90 2.28 -3.83
N PRO A 41 1.14 2.94 -4.73
CA PRO A 41 1.10 4.39 -4.81
C PRO A 41 0.82 5.03 -3.42
N PRO A 42 1.38 6.21 -3.11
CA PRO A 42 1.24 6.85 -1.79
C PRO A 42 -0.21 7.13 -1.35
N SER A 43 -1.14 7.22 -2.30
CA SER A 43 -2.57 7.43 -2.04
C SER A 43 -3.34 6.14 -1.77
N SER A 44 -2.74 4.98 -2.05
CA SER A 44 -3.37 3.68 -1.82
C SER A 44 -3.47 3.40 -0.34
N MET A 45 -4.66 2.98 0.08
CA MET A 45 -4.99 2.73 1.48
C MET A 45 -5.38 1.27 1.70
N TYR A 46 -5.65 0.51 0.63
CA TYR A 46 -6.16 -0.85 0.68
C TYR A 46 -5.44 -1.78 -0.29
N CYS A 47 -5.24 -3.03 0.13
CA CYS A 47 -5.01 -4.14 -0.78
C CYS A 47 -6.37 -4.76 -1.13
N ARG A 48 -6.63 -4.91 -2.43
CA ARG A 48 -7.85 -5.49 -2.96
C ARG A 48 -7.57 -6.82 -3.61
N THR A 49 -8.34 -7.84 -3.26
CA THR A 49 -8.32 -9.15 -3.91
C THR A 49 -9.67 -9.42 -4.54
N VAL A 50 -9.68 -9.83 -5.81
CA VAL A 50 -10.87 -10.29 -6.54
C VAL A 50 -10.67 -11.75 -6.89
N VAL A 51 -11.64 -12.60 -6.56
CA VAL A 51 -11.59 -14.03 -6.85
C VAL A 51 -12.74 -14.39 -7.78
N THR A 52 -12.43 -14.99 -8.93
CA THR A 52 -13.40 -15.57 -9.85
C THR A 52 -13.22 -17.09 -9.90
N ALA A 53 -14.02 -17.78 -10.71
CA ALA A 53 -13.88 -19.22 -10.90
C ALA A 53 -12.51 -19.60 -11.51
N ASP A 54 -11.95 -18.72 -12.33
CA ASP A 54 -10.80 -19.01 -13.18
C ASP A 54 -9.55 -18.19 -12.79
N THR A 55 -9.73 -17.08 -12.06
CA THR A 55 -8.64 -16.12 -11.80
C THR A 55 -8.70 -15.51 -10.41
N VAL A 56 -7.52 -15.16 -9.90
CA VAL A 56 -7.34 -14.27 -8.75
C VAL A 56 -6.67 -13.00 -9.27
N THR A 57 -7.13 -11.83 -8.82
CA THR A 57 -6.49 -10.55 -9.12
C THR A 57 -6.24 -9.80 -7.83
N ARG A 58 -5.04 -9.24 -7.67
CA ARG A 58 -4.70 -8.42 -6.51
C ARG A 58 -4.18 -7.04 -6.93
N THR A 59 -4.73 -5.97 -6.35
CA THR A 59 -4.42 -4.57 -6.69
C THR A 59 -4.28 -3.69 -5.46
N CYS A 60 -3.57 -2.57 -5.60
CA CYS A 60 -3.55 -1.48 -4.63
C CYS A 60 -4.68 -0.49 -4.96
N GLU A 61 -5.48 -0.10 -3.97
CA GLU A 61 -6.61 0.81 -4.18
C GLU A 61 -6.64 1.92 -3.13
N GLU A 62 -7.05 3.12 -3.55
CA GLU A 62 -7.30 4.25 -2.64
C GLU A 62 -8.58 4.03 -1.83
N ILE A 63 -9.58 3.41 -2.45
CA ILE A 63 -10.89 3.11 -1.87
C ILE A 63 -11.26 1.70 -2.27
N CYS A 64 -11.74 0.90 -1.31
CA CYS A 64 -12.14 -0.48 -1.57
C CYS A 64 -13.46 -0.80 -0.89
N ALA A 65 -14.40 -1.37 -1.66
CA ALA A 65 -15.67 -1.87 -1.15
C ALA A 65 -15.69 -3.39 -1.26
N SER A 66 -15.80 -4.06 -0.11
CA SER A 66 -15.90 -5.53 -0.06
C SER A 66 -17.23 -6.01 -0.64
N GLY A 67 -17.23 -7.23 -1.16
CA GLY A 67 -18.40 -7.86 -1.77
C GLY A 67 -18.25 -9.38 -1.86
N VAL A 68 -19.17 -10.04 -2.57
CA VAL A 68 -19.25 -11.52 -2.64
C VAL A 68 -17.93 -12.18 -3.06
N ASN A 69 -17.12 -11.50 -3.87
CA ASN A 69 -15.85 -11.97 -4.41
C ASN A 69 -14.74 -10.91 -4.34
N VAL A 70 -14.94 -9.87 -3.52
CA VAL A 70 -14.02 -8.74 -3.40
C VAL A 70 -13.65 -8.58 -1.93
N TYR A 71 -12.37 -8.79 -1.64
CA TYR A 71 -11.80 -8.70 -0.30
C TYR A 71 -10.90 -7.48 -0.23
N CYS A 72 -11.06 -6.69 0.81
CA CYS A 72 -10.30 -5.45 1.03
C CYS A 72 -9.63 -5.55 2.39
N CYS A 73 -8.35 -5.25 2.46
CA CYS A 73 -7.63 -5.16 3.73
C CYS A 73 -6.73 -3.93 3.75
N GLN A 74 -6.43 -3.45 4.96
CA GLN A 74 -5.48 -2.38 5.21
C GLN A 74 -4.28 -2.97 5.95
N GLY A 75 -3.09 -2.43 5.69
CA GLY A 75 -1.84 -2.90 6.28
C GLY A 75 -1.00 -3.72 5.31
N ASP A 76 0.31 -3.73 5.57
CA ASP A 76 1.28 -4.33 4.66
C ASP A 76 1.05 -5.83 4.47
N LEU A 77 1.08 -6.25 3.21
CA LEU A 77 1.06 -7.64 2.75
C LEU A 77 -0.06 -8.45 3.42
N CYS A 78 -1.22 -7.83 3.63
CA CYS A 78 -2.30 -8.45 4.38
C CYS A 78 -2.69 -9.81 3.79
N GLU A 79 -2.69 -10.82 4.65
CA GLU A 79 -3.09 -12.19 4.32
C GLU A 79 -4.60 -12.26 4.14
N ASN A 80 -5.05 -12.51 2.91
CA ASN A 80 -6.38 -13.07 2.63
C ASN A 80 -6.19 -14.46 2.02
#